data_AF-A4N431-F1
#
_entry.id   AF-A4N431-F1
#
_cell.length_a   1.000
_cell.length_b   1.000
_cell.length_c   1.000
_cell.angle_alpha   90.00
_cell.angle_beta   90.00
_cell.angle_gamma   90.00
#
_symmetry.space_group_name_H-M   'P 1'
#
loop_
_entity.id
_entity.type
_entity.pdbx_description
1 polymer ?
#
loop_
_entity_poly.entity_id
_entity_poly.type
_entity_poly.pdbx_seq_one_letter_code
_entity_poly.pdbx_strand_id
1 'polypeptide(L)' 'MQLKATSPLAEWLSYLEKSHFKPIDLGLDRIKSVAEKLDLLHPAPYVITVGGRMVKARLVAC' A
#
# COMPACT_ATOMS: atom_id res chain seq x y z
N MET A 1 -17.50 7.12 8.84
CA MET A 1 -17.83 5.77 8.34
C MET A 1 -17.04 4.75 9.15
N GLN A 2 -17.70 3.75 9.76
CA GLN A 2 -17.03 2.64 10.43
C GLN A 2 -16.95 1.48 9.43
N LEU A 3 -15.77 1.21 8.88
CA LEU A 3 -15.52 0.04 8.04
C LEU A 3 -15.34 -1.20 8.93
N LYS A 4 -15.82 -2.35 8.47
CA LYS A 4 -15.61 -3.65 9.13
C LYS A 4 -14.90 -4.61 8.18
N ALA A 5 -14.32 -5.67 8.72
CA ALA A 5 -13.68 -6.73 7.91
C ALA A 5 -14.65 -7.37 6.89
N THR A 6 -15.96 -7.36 7.18
CA THR A 6 -17.01 -7.89 6.31
C THR A 6 -17.63 -6.84 5.37
N SER A 7 -17.15 -5.59 5.38
CA SER A 7 -17.64 -4.56 4.46
C SER A 7 -17.29 -4.92 3.01
N PRO A 8 -18.18 -4.64 2.04
CA PRO A 8 -17.91 -4.85 0.62
C PRO A 8 -16.62 -4.14 0.15
N LEU A 9 -15.92 -4.73 -0.82
CA LEU A 9 -14.70 -4.16 -1.41
C LEU A 9 -14.92 -2.73 -1.93
N ALA A 10 -16.09 -2.45 -2.53
CA ALA A 10 -16.43 -1.13 -3.05
C ALA A 10 -16.44 -0.03 -1.97
N GLU A 11 -16.83 -0.37 -0.74
CA GLU A 11 -16.82 0.58 0.39
C GLU A 11 -15.39 0.89 0.83
N TRP A 12 -14.52 -0.12 0.88
CA TRP A 12 -13.09 0.03 1.17
C TRP A 12 -12.39 0.89 0.11
N LEU A 13 -12.65 0.66 -1.18
CA LEU A 13 -12.09 1.46 -2.27
C LEU A 13 -12.54 2.92 -2.19
N SER A 14 -13.84 3.15 -1.99
CA SER A 14 -14.41 4.50 -1.83
C SER A 14 -13.82 5.27 -0.64
N TYR A 15 -13.45 4.56 0.43
CA TYR A 15 -12.79 5.15 1.59
C TYR A 15 -11.33 5.53 1.28
N LEU A 16 -10.58 4.66 0.60
CA LEU A 16 -9.19 4.91 0.22
C LEU A 16 -9.06 6.08 -0.77
N GLU A 17 -9.98 6.20 -1.72
CA GLU A 17 -10.00 7.31 -2.69
C GLU A 17 -10.24 8.67 -2.01
N LYS A 18 -11.01 8.70 -0.93
CA LYS A 18 -11.31 9.91 -0.15
C LYS A 18 -10.24 10.20 0.91
N SER A 19 -9.30 9.29 1.15
CA SER A 19 -8.21 9.48 2.09
C SER A 19 -7.20 10.48 1.54
N HIS A 20 -7.48 11.76 1.80
CA HIS A 20 -6.74 12.98 1.47
C HIS A 20 -5.36 12.77 0.83
N PHE A 21 -5.27 13.11 -0.46
CA PHE A 21 -4.02 13.28 -1.19
C PHE A 21 -3.22 14.40 -0.51
N LYS A 22 -2.32 14.04 0.40
CA LYS A 22 -1.26 14.97 0.83
C LYS A 22 -0.29 15.12 -0.35
N PRO A 23 0.36 16.29 -0.52
CA PRO A 23 1.47 16.43 -1.47
C PRO A 23 2.41 15.23 -1.28
N ILE A 24 2.85 14.63 -2.40
CA ILE A 24 3.64 13.39 -2.43
C ILE A 24 4.72 13.44 -1.35
N ASP A 25 4.41 12.83 -0.21
CA ASP A 25 5.32 12.76 0.91
C ASP A 25 6.24 11.60 0.59
N LEU A 26 7.41 11.93 0.03
CA LEU A 26 8.45 10.95 -0.27
C LEU A 26 9.07 10.35 1.01
N GLY A 27 8.63 10.82 2.20
CA GLY A 27 8.98 10.25 3.49
C GLY A 27 8.32 8.89 3.73
N LEU A 28 9.10 7.94 4.24
CA LEU A 28 8.63 6.58 4.56
C LEU A 28 8.23 6.43 6.04
N ASP A 29 8.36 7.46 6.88
CA ASP A 29 8.22 7.35 8.33
C ASP A 29 6.83 6.87 8.77
N ARG A 30 5.78 7.39 8.12
CA ARG A 30 4.39 7.03 8.44
C ARG A 30 4.09 5.57 8.12
N ILE A 31 4.52 5.10 6.95
CA ILE A 31 4.25 3.72 6.52
C ILE A 31 5.18 2.73 7.24
N LYS A 32 6.42 3.12 7.55
CA LYS A 32 7.36 2.32 8.34
C LYS A 32 6.81 2.01 9.73
N SER A 33 6.28 3.03 10.44
CA SER A 33 5.69 2.81 11.77
C SER A 33 4.49 1.85 11.75
N VAL A 34 3.68 1.86 10.68
CA VAL A 34 2.58 0.91 10.51
C VAL A 34 3.11 -0.49 10.21
N ALA A 35 4.11 -0.60 9.33
CA ALA A 35 4.73 -1.88 8.98
C ALA A 35 5.41 -2.54 10.19
N GLU A 36 6.08 -1.78 11.05
CA GLU A 36 6.67 -2.28 12.30
C GLU A 36 5.59 -2.83 13.25
N LYS A 37 4.48 -2.11 13.43
CA LYS A 37 3.38 -2.53 14.31
C LYS A 37 2.66 -3.80 13.83
N LEU A 38 2.65 -4.04 12.53
CA LEU A 38 2.03 -5.20 11.90
C LEU A 38 3.03 -6.32 11.57
N ASP A 39 4.31 -6.14 11.94
CA ASP A 39 5.42 -7.06 11.64
C ASP A 39 5.55 -7.40 10.13
N LEU A 40 5.44 -6.37 9.28
CA LEU A 40 5.42 -6.50 7.82
C LEU A 40 6.75 -6.18 7.13
N LEU A 41 7.82 -5.88 7.89
CA LEU A 41 9.12 -5.51 7.32
C LEU A 41 9.85 -6.69 6.65
N HIS A 42 9.48 -7.93 6.99
CA HIS A 42 10.06 -9.15 6.43
C HIS A 42 8.96 -10.08 5.90
N PRO A 43 8.33 -9.76 4.77
CA PRO A 43 7.19 -10.52 4.26
C PRO A 43 7.55 -11.93 3.75
N ALA A 44 8.81 -12.15 3.37
CA ALA A 44 9.33 -13.43 2.90
C ALA A 44 10.86 -13.53 3.14
N PRO A 45 11.46 -14.74 3.12
CA PRO A 45 12.90 -14.92 3.30
C PRO A 45 13.77 -14.24 2.23
N TYR A 46 13.22 -13.99 1.04
CA TYR A 46 13.90 -13.29 -0.05
C TYR A 46 12.96 -12.26 -0.68
N VAL A 47 13.43 -11.02 -0.84
CA VAL A 47 12.63 -9.90 -1.33
C VAL A 47 13.36 -9.22 -2.48
N ILE A 48 12.71 -9.13 -3.64
CA ILE A 48 13.19 -8.37 -4.79
C ILE A 48 12.30 -7.13 -4.95
N THR A 49 12.88 -5.93 -4.78
CA THR A 49 12.20 -4.67 -5.04
C THR A 49 12.58 -4.14 -6.42
N VAL A 50 11.62 -4.05 -7.33
CA VAL A 50 11.83 -3.53 -8.69
C VAL A 50 11.34 -2.09 -8.78
N GLY A 51 12.25 -1.14 -9.07
CA GLY A 51 11.94 0.26 -9.32
C GLY A 51 12.20 0.66 -10.78
N GLY A 52 11.39 1.57 -11.32
CA GLY A 52 11.57 2.10 -12.68
C GLY A 52 10.38 2.93 -13.16
N ARG A 53 10.56 3.73 -14.22
CA ARG A 53 9.45 4.40 -14.90
C ARG A 53 8.68 3.38 -15.74
N MET A 54 7.47 3.03 -15.34
CA MET A 54 6.54 2.29 -16.20
C MET A 54 5.75 3.25 -17.09
N VAL A 55 5.84 3.08 -18.41
CA VAL A 55 4.84 3.57 -19.37
C VAL A 55 3.93 2.39 -19.74
N LYS A 56 2.74 2.36 -19.12
CA LYS A 56 1.67 1.33 -19.22
C LYS A 56 2.09 -0.07 -18.75
N ALA A 57 1.38 -0.52 -17.72
CA ALA A 57 1.70 -1.70 -16.91
C ALA A 57 1.67 -3.01 -17.71
N ARG A 58 2.82 -3.67 -17.79
CA ARG A 58 2.94 -5.10 -18.06
C ARG A 58 4.22 -5.62 -17.40
N LEU A 59 4.14 -5.90 -16.11
CA LEU A 59 5.07 -6.81 -15.46
C LEU A 59 4.31 -7.62 -14.40
N VAL A 60 3.95 -8.84 -14.76
CA VAL A 60 3.86 -9.94 -13.80
C VAL A 60 5.21 -10.64 -13.94
N ALA A 61 6.04 -10.56 -12.90
CA ALA A 61 7.30 -11.29 -12.85
C ALA A 61 7.11 -12.46 -11.88
N CYS A 62 7.34 -13.67 -12.39
CA CYS A 62 7.47 -14.90 -11.60
C CYS A 62 8.61 -14.81 -10.59
#